data_AF-A0A2E5ME15-F1
#
_entry.id   AF-A0A2E5ME15-F1
#
_cell.length_a   1.000
_cell.length_b   1.000
_cell.length_c   1.000
_cell.angle_alpha   90.00
_cell.angle_beta   90.00
_cell.angle_gamma   90.00
#
_symmetry.space_group_name_H-M   'P 1'
#
loop_
_entity.id
_entity.type
_entity.pdbx_description
1 polymer ?
#
loop_
_entity_poly.entity_id
_entity_poly.type
_entity_poly.pdbx_seq_one_letter_code
_entity_poly.pdbx_strand_id
1 'polypeptide(L)'
;MMKIEEVVGDLILLVLDNHEPLKKIGIDQDKIFVHVKGYDENGMWIHHPGFQVPNITEDGSEATKKLEASILIPWVFIVSIAHFPGAEGFDFPSPFEQHIGFK
;
A
#
# COMPACT_ATOMS: atom_id res chain seq x y z
N MET A 1 8.97 21.15 4.51
CA MET A 1 9.48 20.08 5.41
C MET A 1 8.69 18.84 5.01
N MET A 2 9.39 17.76 4.67
CA MET A 2 8.75 16.52 4.21
C MET A 2 7.70 16.04 5.22
N LYS A 3 6.54 15.60 4.73
CA LYS A 3 5.52 14.93 5.56
C LYS A 3 4.98 13.67 4.90
N ILE A 4 4.30 12.84 5.67
CA ILE A 4 3.74 11.57 5.17
C ILE A 4 2.59 11.78 4.17
N GLU A 5 1.89 12.92 4.23
CA GLU A 5 0.89 13.33 3.24
C GLU A 5 1.49 13.40 1.83
N GLU A 6 2.76 13.81 1.73
CA GLU A 6 3.45 14.03 0.46
C GLU A 6 3.80 12.71 -0.24
N VAL A 7 3.73 11.56 0.43
CA VAL A 7 3.95 10.24 -0.20
C VAL A 7 2.66 9.57 -0.66
N VAL A 8 1.49 10.14 -0.40
CA VAL A 8 0.21 9.53 -0.80
C VAL A 8 0.02 9.64 -2.31
N GLY A 9 -0.17 8.51 -2.97
CA GLY A 9 -0.23 8.40 -4.43
C GLY A 9 1.08 7.89 -5.04
N ASP A 10 2.17 7.93 -4.29
CA ASP A 10 3.51 7.63 -4.79
C ASP A 10 3.91 6.17 -4.64
N LEU A 11 4.93 5.79 -5.43
CA LEU A 11 5.64 4.53 -5.27
C LEU A 11 6.85 4.77 -4.36
N ILE A 12 6.82 4.17 -3.17
CA ILE A 12 7.87 4.30 -2.16
C ILE A 12 8.49 2.95 -1.84
N LEU A 13 9.66 2.97 -1.20
CA LEU A 13 10.25 1.78 -0.59
C LEU A 13 9.97 1.78 0.92
N LEU A 14 9.35 0.70 1.40
CA LEU A 14 9.26 0.40 2.82
C LEU A 14 10.38 -0.52 3.25
N VAL A 15 10.97 -0.22 4.41
CA VAL A 15 11.82 -1.14 5.15
C VAL A 15 11.03 -1.62 6.37
N LEU A 16 10.89 -2.93 6.48
CA LEU A 16 10.07 -3.60 7.48
C LEU A 16 10.95 -4.33 8.49
N ASP A 17 10.48 -4.43 9.74
CA ASP A 17 11.08 -5.26 10.78
C ASP A 17 10.02 -6.20 11.39
N ASN A 18 10.49 -7.36 11.87
CA ASN A 18 9.64 -8.42 12.40
C ASN A 18 8.41 -8.73 11.51
N HIS A 19 8.60 -8.72 10.18
CA HIS A 19 7.51 -8.80 9.18
C HIS A 19 6.97 -10.21 8.93
N GLU A 20 7.45 -11.23 9.66
CA GLU A 20 6.96 -12.61 9.56
C GLU A 20 5.42 -12.74 9.56
N PRO A 21 4.65 -11.99 10.37
CA PRO A 21 3.18 -12.02 10.31
C PRO A 21 2.60 -11.53 8.97
N LEU A 22 3.30 -10.63 8.27
CA LEU A 22 2.87 -10.06 7.00
C LEU A 22 3.00 -11.06 5.83
N LYS A 23 3.71 -12.18 6.01
CA LYS A 23 3.73 -13.27 5.01
C LYS A 23 2.34 -13.83 4.72
N LYS A 24 1.44 -13.80 5.71
CA LYS A 24 0.04 -14.23 5.55
C LYS A 24 -0.76 -13.38 4.57
N ILE A 25 -0.28 -12.18 4.27
CA ILE A 25 -0.86 -11.26 3.28
C ILE A 25 0.02 -11.09 2.04
N GLY A 26 1.01 -11.98 1.85
CA GLY A 26 1.87 -12.01 0.67
C GLY A 26 3.09 -11.09 0.72
N ILE A 27 3.49 -10.61 1.90
CA ILE A 27 4.68 -9.76 2.09
C ILE A 27 5.78 -10.59 2.73
N ASP A 28 6.65 -11.13 1.89
CA ASP A 28 7.71 -12.06 2.32
C ASP A 28 9.08 -11.40 2.47
N GLN A 29 9.25 -10.19 1.92
CA GLN A 29 10.50 -9.44 1.94
C GLN A 29 10.45 -8.34 3.01
N ASP A 30 11.60 -8.07 3.63
CA ASP A 30 11.82 -6.96 4.57
C ASP A 30 11.90 -5.61 3.85
N LYS A 31 11.99 -5.61 2.52
CA LYS A 31 12.03 -4.42 1.68
C LYS A 31 11.06 -4.56 0.53
N ILE A 32 10.10 -3.65 0.43
CA ILE A 32 9.05 -3.71 -0.59
C ILE A 32 8.78 -2.34 -1.20
N PHE A 33 8.60 -2.31 -2.53
CA PHE A 33 8.04 -1.15 -3.22
C PHE A 33 6.52 -1.22 -3.18
N VAL A 34 5.88 -0.13 -2.79
CA VAL A 34 4.43 -0.07 -2.63
C VAL A 34 3.87 1.25 -3.16
N HIS A 35 2.69 1.18 -3.78
CA HIS A 35 1.91 2.37 -4.08
C HIS A 35 1.09 2.75 -2.86
N VAL A 36 1.28 3.96 -2.35
CA VAL A 36 0.59 4.47 -1.16
C VAL A 36 -0.82 4.92 -1.54
N LYS A 37 -1.82 4.40 -0.84
CA LYS A 37 -3.22 4.80 -0.97
C LYS A 37 -3.67 5.80 0.10
N GLY A 38 -2.95 5.84 1.22
CA GLY A 38 -3.21 6.74 2.33
C GLY A 38 -2.52 6.28 3.60
N TYR A 39 -2.79 6.93 4.71
CA TYR A 39 -2.30 6.56 6.02
C TYR A 39 -3.28 7.04 7.11
N ASP A 40 -3.23 6.42 8.28
CA ASP A 40 -3.99 6.81 9.45
C ASP A 40 -3.20 6.54 10.74
N GLU A 41 -3.86 6.67 11.90
CA GLU A 41 -3.21 6.46 13.21
C GLU A 41 -2.67 5.04 13.42
N ASN A 42 -3.16 4.05 12.66
CA ASN A 42 -2.78 2.64 12.81
C ASN A 42 -1.66 2.23 11.85
N GLY A 43 -1.56 2.85 10.69
CA GLY A 43 -0.59 2.45 9.68
C GLY A 43 -0.71 3.15 8.34
N MET A 44 -0.05 2.57 7.35
CA MET A 44 -0.10 3.03 5.96
C MET A 44 -0.92 2.06 5.10
N TRP A 45 -1.83 2.60 4.29
CA TRP A 45 -2.60 1.84 3.32
C TRP A 45 -1.82 1.74 2.01
N ILE A 46 -1.61 0.51 1.54
CA ILE A 46 -0.93 0.21 0.28
C ILE A 46 -1.86 -0.48 -0.70
N HIS A 47 -1.63 -0.29 -1.99
CA HIS A 47 -2.30 -1.05 -3.04
C HIS A 47 -1.70 -2.45 -3.19
N HIS A 48 -2.56 -3.45 -3.28
CA HIS A 48 -2.21 -4.82 -3.58
C HIS A 48 -2.99 -5.30 -4.83
N PRO A 49 -2.32 -5.65 -5.94
CA PRO A 49 -2.98 -5.84 -7.25
C PRO A 49 -3.79 -7.13 -7.38
N GLY A 50 -3.61 -8.11 -6.50
CA GLY A 50 -4.28 -9.42 -6.64
C GLY A 50 -4.24 -10.27 -5.38
N PHE A 51 -4.92 -9.82 -4.33
CA PHE A 51 -5.08 -10.54 -3.07
C PHE A 51 -6.00 -11.74 -3.26
N GLN A 52 -5.59 -12.92 -2.78
CA GLN A 52 -6.38 -14.15 -2.91
C GLN A 52 -7.46 -14.20 -1.84
N VAL A 53 -8.72 -14.28 -2.26
CA VAL A 53 -9.86 -14.47 -1.36
C VAL A 53 -10.65 -15.72 -1.74
N PRO A 54 -11.35 -16.35 -0.77
CA PRO A 54 -12.29 -17.42 -1.07
C PRO A 54 -13.37 -16.94 -2.06
N ASN A 55 -13.66 -17.76 -3.06
CA ASN A 55 -14.76 -17.56 -3.97
C ASN A 55 -15.90 -18.48 -3.52
N ILE A 56 -16.83 -17.94 -2.72
CA ILE A 56 -17.98 -18.69 -2.25
C ILE A 56 -18.95 -18.83 -3.43
N THR A 57 -18.95 -20.00 -4.06
CA THR A 57 -19.92 -20.39 -5.08
C THR A 57 -20.96 -21.35 -4.46
N GLU A 58 -22.19 -21.31 -4.96
CA GLU A 58 -23.31 -22.14 -4.46
C GLU A 58 -23.07 -23.65 -4.61
N ASP A 59 -22.10 -24.04 -5.44
CA ASP A 59 -21.73 -25.42 -5.77
C ASP A 59 -20.68 -26.04 -4.84
N GLY A 60 -20.22 -25.30 -3.81
CA GLY A 60 -19.29 -25.82 -2.80
C GLY A 60 -17.87 -26.06 -3.30
N SER A 61 -17.50 -25.52 -4.47
CA SER A 61 -16.11 -25.57 -4.94
C SER A 61 -15.24 -24.61 -4.10
N GLU A 62 -14.09 -25.08 -3.60
CA GLU A 62 -13.07 -24.23 -2.95
C GLU A 62 -12.31 -23.43 -4.01
N ALA A 63 -13.02 -22.64 -4.82
CA ALA A 63 -12.40 -21.72 -5.75
C ALA A 63 -11.83 -20.52 -4.98
N THR A 64 -10.69 -20.01 -5.44
CA THR A 64 -10.17 -18.71 -4.99
C THR A 64 -10.26 -17.72 -6.14
N LYS A 65 -10.43 -16.45 -5.83
CA LYS A 65 -10.36 -15.36 -6.81
C LYS A 65 -9.35 -14.32 -6.36
N LYS A 66 -8.70 -13.66 -7.32
CA LYS A 66 -7.82 -12.53 -7.07
C LYS A 66 -8.63 -11.24 -7.13
N LEU A 67 -8.52 -10.42 -6.10
CA LEU A 67 -9.12 -9.09 -6.05
C LEU A 67 -8.03 -8.04 -5.85
N GLU A 68 -8.23 -6.88 -6.44
CA GLU A 68 -7.48 -5.69 -6.02
C GLU A 68 -7.88 -5.35 -4.58
N ALA A 69 -6.91 -5.03 -3.74
CA ALA A 69 -7.12 -4.72 -2.34
C ALA A 69 -6.30 -3.51 -1.90
N SER A 70 -6.80 -2.81 -0.88
CA SER A 70 -5.99 -1.90 -0.08
C SER A 70 -5.66 -2.60 1.24
N ILE A 71 -4.39 -2.66 1.59
CA ILE A 71 -3.91 -3.38 2.78
C ILE A 71 -3.25 -2.38 3.72
N LEU A 72 -3.62 -2.41 5.00
CA LEU A 72 -2.97 -1.63 6.05
C LEU A 72 -1.69 -2.34 6.49
N ILE A 73 -0.55 -1.66 6.40
CA ILE A 73 0.69 -2.06 7.06
C ILE A 73 0.80 -1.25 8.37
N PRO A 74 0.66 -1.90 9.54
CA PRO A 74 0.75 -1.20 10.81
C PRO A 74 2.10 -0.52 11.02
N TRP A 75 2.10 0.64 11.67
CA TRP A 75 3.34 1.41 11.92
C TRP A 75 4.42 0.61 12.65
N VAL A 76 4.03 -0.31 13.54
CA VAL A 76 4.97 -1.16 14.30
C VAL A 76 5.88 -2.02 13.40
N PHE A 77 5.46 -2.30 12.17
CA PHE A 77 6.29 -3.06 11.22
C PHE A 77 7.17 -2.18 10.33
N ILE A 78 6.94 -0.86 10.28
CA ILE A 78 7.63 0.04 9.37
C ILE A 78 8.80 0.71 10.10
N VAL A 79 10.01 0.32 9.75
CA VAL A 79 11.24 0.94 10.29
C VAL A 79 11.56 2.23 9.58
N SER A 80 11.38 2.26 8.26
CA SER A 80 11.75 3.40 7.45
C SER A 80 10.95 3.47 6.16
N ILE A 81 10.79 4.69 5.66
CA ILE A 81 10.15 5.03 4.40
C ILE A 81 11.18 5.79 3.56
N ALA A 82 11.51 5.25 2.38
CA ALA A 82 12.28 5.97 1.39
C ALA A 82 11.35 6.45 0.26
N HIS A 83 11.26 7.78 0.15
CA HIS A 83 10.58 8.48 -0.94
C HIS A 83 11.61 8.96 -1.96
N PHE A 84 11.17 9.17 -3.20
CA PHE A 84 12.05 9.52 -4.32
C PHE A 84 11.52 10.77 -5.05
N PRO A 85 11.58 11.96 -4.41
CA PRO A 85 11.05 13.19 -5.01
C PRO A 85 11.69 13.50 -6.37
N GLY A 86 10.86 13.85 -7.35
CA GLY A 86 11.25 14.20 -8.72
C GLY A 86 11.70 13.01 -9.58
N ALA A 87 11.69 11.78 -9.05
CA ALA A 87 12.07 10.61 -9.81
C ALA A 87 10.91 10.11 -10.67
N GLU A 88 11.14 10.01 -11.98
CA GLU A 88 10.15 9.51 -12.95
C GLU A 88 9.68 8.10 -12.58
N GLY A 89 8.36 7.92 -12.49
CA GLY A 89 7.73 6.64 -12.14
C GLY A 89 7.66 6.35 -10.63
N PHE A 90 8.14 7.26 -9.78
CA PHE A 90 8.06 7.13 -8.32
C PHE A 90 7.26 8.25 -7.65
N ASP A 91 7.44 9.48 -8.12
CA ASP A 91 6.80 10.69 -7.61
C ASP A 91 5.67 11.13 -8.55
N PHE A 92 4.45 11.17 -8.04
CA PHE A 92 3.23 11.46 -8.79
C PHE A 92 2.55 12.73 -8.24
N PRO A 93 1.72 13.42 -9.06
CA PRO A 93 1.02 14.62 -8.58
C PRO A 93 0.17 14.31 -7.36
N SER A 94 0.41 15.07 -6.27
CA SER A 94 -0.33 14.89 -5.02
C SER A 94 -1.83 15.01 -5.25
N PRO A 95 -2.63 14.03 -4.78
CA PRO A 95 -4.09 14.08 -4.91
C PRO A 95 -4.71 15.22 -4.09
N PHE A 96 -3.98 15.77 -3.11
CA PHE A 96 -4.44 16.83 -2.22
C PHE A 96 -4.14 18.24 -2.74
N GLU A 97 -3.24 18.38 -3.71
CA GLU A 97 -2.92 19.68 -4.34
C GLU A 97 -3.85 20.01 -5.50
N GLN A 98 -4.73 19.08 -5.89
CA GLN A 98 -5.75 19.34 -6.91
C GLN A 98 -6.76 20.36 -6.37
N HIS A 99 -6.85 21.53 -7.03
CA HIS A 99 -7.95 22.45 -6.82
C HIS A 99 -9.26 21.81 -7.32
N ILE A 100 -9.98 21.12 -6.43
CA ILE A 100 -11.34 20.67 -6.69
C ILE A 100 -12.26 21.89 -6.51
N GLY A 101 -12.39 22.67 -7.57
CA GLY A 101 -13.42 23.68 -7.73
C GLY A 101 -14.11 23.47 -9.07
N PHE A 102 -15.42 23.25 -9.06
CA PHE A 102 -16.22 23.44 -10.27
C PHE A 102 -15.99 24.88 -10.75
N LYS A 103 -15.64 25.06 -12.03
CA LYS A 103 -15.76 26.37 -12.69
C LYS A 103 -17.22 26.76 -12.82
#